data_AF-X1QCW0-F1
#
_entry.id   AF-X1QCW0-F1
#
_cell.length_a   1.000
_cell.length_b   1.000
_cell.length_c   1.000
_cell.angle_alpha   90.00
_cell.angle_beta   90.00
_cell.angle_gamma   90.00
#
_symmetry.space_group_name_H-M   'P 1'
#
loop_
_entity.id
_entity.type
_entity.pdbx_description
1 polymer ?
#
loop_
_entity_poly.entity_id
_entity_poly.type
_entity_poly.pdbx_seq_one_letter_code
_entity_poly.pdbx_strand_id
1 'polypeptide(L)'
;MINFLKFLNDNHWYLIGAVLICTLIFWIHGCQSEVYSLIDPEKKVTRAELDLEVNYILGRARVKLEDLDRQDEIKRLLLEYATLFGTTGT
;
A
#
# COMPACT_ATOMS: atom_id res chain seq x y z
N MET A 1 -7.82 -38.84 -35.39
CA MET A 1 -6.50 -38.17 -35.25
C MET A 1 -6.10 -37.41 -36.51
N ILE A 2 -6.12 -38.04 -37.70
CA ILE A 2 -5.76 -37.39 -38.99
C ILE A 2 -6.68 -36.21 -39.37
N ASN A 3 -7.99 -36.31 -39.13
CA ASN A 3 -8.94 -35.20 -39.39
C ASN A 3 -8.70 -33.98 -38.49
N PHE A 4 -8.16 -34.18 -37.29
CA PHE A 4 -7.87 -33.08 -36.35
C PHE A 4 -6.62 -32.29 -36.80
N LEU A 5 -5.58 -32.98 -37.26
CA LEU A 5 -4.39 -32.36 -37.84
C LEU A 5 -4.71 -31.56 -39.11
N LYS A 6 -5.63 -32.06 -39.94
CA LYS A 6 -6.09 -31.35 -41.15
C LYS A 6 -6.85 -30.05 -40.78
N PHE A 7 -7.72 -30.12 -39.78
CA PHE A 7 -8.44 -28.96 -39.27
C PHE A 7 -7.49 -27.89 -38.66
N LEU A 8 -6.45 -28.31 -37.91
CA LEU A 8 -5.43 -27.39 -37.38
C LEU A 8 -4.63 -26.72 -38.50
N ASN A 9 -4.35 -27.46 -39.58
CA ASN A 9 -3.62 -26.93 -40.73
C ASN A 9 -4.47 -25.99 -41.58
N ASP A 10 -5.78 -26.21 -41.72
CA ASP A 10 -6.66 -25.32 -42.49
C ASP A 10 -6.95 -24.01 -41.73
N ASN A 11 -6.92 -24.05 -40.39
CA ASN A 11 -7.14 -22.90 -39.51
C ASN A 11 -5.86 -22.40 -38.81
N HIS A 12 -4.68 -22.65 -39.38
CA HIS A 12 -3.40 -22.34 -38.72
C HIS A 12 -3.25 -20.87 -38.33
N TRP A 13 -3.85 -19.93 -39.08
CA TRP A 13 -3.78 -18.49 -38.79
C TRP A 13 -4.53 -18.12 -37.52
N TYR A 14 -5.71 -18.71 -37.28
CA TYR A 14 -6.46 -18.51 -36.04
C TYR A 14 -5.73 -19.07 -34.83
N LEU A 15 -5.04 -20.20 -35.01
CA LEU A 15 -4.25 -20.85 -33.98
C LEU A 15 -3.04 -20.00 -33.57
N ILE A 16 -2.29 -19.50 -34.56
CA ILE A 16 -1.15 -18.60 -34.34
C ILE A 16 -1.62 -17.31 -33.64
N GLY A 17 -2.75 -16.75 -34.09
CA GLY A 17 -3.35 -15.57 -33.46
C GLY A 17 -3.73 -15.81 -32.00
N ALA A 18 -4.37 -16.95 -31.70
CA ALA A 18 -4.74 -17.31 -30.33
C ALA A 18 -3.53 -17.47 -29.41
N VAL A 19 -2.46 -18.12 -29.87
CA VAL A 19 -1.21 -18.27 -29.11
C VAL A 19 -0.55 -16.92 -28.85
N LEU A 20 -0.50 -16.03 -29.84
CA LEU A 20 0.02 -14.67 -29.68
C LEU A 20 -0.79 -13.88 -28.65
N ILE A 21 -2.11 -13.89 -28.74
CA ILE A 21 -2.99 -13.19 -27.80
C ILE A 21 -2.84 -13.73 -26.38
N CYS A 22 -2.82 -15.06 -26.20
CA CYS A 22 -2.59 -15.66 -24.89
C CYS A 22 -1.25 -15.22 -24.31
N THR A 23 -0.18 -15.24 -25.11
CA THR A 23 1.15 -14.81 -24.66
C THR A 23 1.16 -13.34 -24.26
N LEU A 24 0.47 -12.48 -25.02
CA LEU A 24 0.38 -11.04 -24.75
C LEU A 24 -0.42 -10.75 -23.47
N ILE A 25 -1.51 -11.48 -23.23
CA ILE A 25 -2.29 -11.37 -21.98
C ILE A 25 -1.44 -11.78 -20.78
N PHE A 26 -0.72 -12.91 -20.87
CA PHE A 26 0.19 -13.34 -19.81
C PHE A 26 1.29 -12.29 -19.54
N TRP A 27 1.83 -11.70 -20.60
CA TRP A 27 2.85 -10.66 -20.49
C TRP A 27 2.34 -9.39 -19.78
N ILE A 28 1.14 -8.93 -20.14
CA ILE A 28 0.54 -7.74 -19.53
C ILE A 28 0.14 -7.99 -18.07
N HIS A 29 -0.42 -9.16 -17.77
CA HIS A 29 -0.91 -9.46 -16.42
C HIS A 29 0.21 -9.82 -15.44
N GLY A 30 1.35 -10.32 -15.94
CA GLY A 30 2.50 -10.70 -15.11
C GLY A 30 3.38 -9.53 -14.67
N CYS A 31 3.30 -8.37 -15.31
CA CYS A 31 4.14 -7.22 -14.97
C CYS A 31 3.43 -6.30 -13.96
N GLN A 32 3.46 -6.66 -12.68
CA GLN A 32 2.95 -5.78 -11.63
C GLN A 32 3.96 -4.64 -11.38
N SER A 33 3.48 -3.40 -11.26
CA SER A 33 4.33 -2.23 -10.97
C SER A 33 4.90 -2.34 -9.56
N GLU A 34 6.20 -2.59 -9.48
CA GLU A 34 6.97 -2.59 -8.23
C GLU A 34 7.58 -1.21 -7.95
N VAL A 35 7.64 -0.84 -6.67
CA VAL A 35 8.17 0.42 -6.15
C VAL A 35 8.98 0.14 -4.89
N TYR A 36 9.92 1.03 -4.52
CA TYR A 36 10.68 0.85 -3.29
C TYR A 36 9.78 0.96 -2.06
N SER A 37 9.98 0.07 -1.09
CA SER A 37 9.27 0.08 0.21
C SER A 37 9.64 1.33 1.01
N LEU A 38 8.69 1.83 1.81
CA LEU A 38 8.91 2.95 2.74
C LEU A 38 9.55 2.49 4.05
N ILE A 39 9.42 1.20 4.38
CA ILE A 39 9.94 0.63 5.63
C ILE A 39 11.35 0.09 5.42
N ASP A 40 11.55 -0.70 4.36
CA ASP A 40 12.83 -1.33 4.01
C ASP A 40 13.27 -0.86 2.61
N PRO A 41 14.12 0.18 2.48
CA PRO A 41 14.47 0.77 1.18
C PRO A 41 15.23 -0.18 0.23
N GLU A 42 15.75 -1.29 0.75
CA GLU A 42 16.41 -2.33 -0.04
C GLU A 42 15.41 -3.26 -0.77
N LYS A 43 14.13 -3.23 -0.40
CA LYS A 43 13.09 -4.09 -0.99
C LYS A 43 12.20 -3.31 -1.94
N LYS A 44 11.88 -3.95 -3.07
CA LYS A 44 10.81 -3.53 -3.97
C LYS A 44 9.54 -4.27 -3.59
N VAL A 45 8.46 -3.52 -3.44
CA VAL A 45 7.13 -4.01 -3.06
C VAL A 45 6.14 -3.61 -4.13
N THR A 46 5.05 -4.36 -4.21
CA THR A 46 3.94 -4.02 -5.10
C THR A 46 3.22 -2.78 -4.59
N ARG A 47 2.47 -2.09 -5.47
CA ARG A 47 1.63 -0.95 -5.06
C ARG A 47 0.62 -1.30 -3.96
N ALA A 48 0.09 -2.52 -3.96
CA ALA A 48 -0.85 -2.97 -2.94
C ALA A 48 -0.17 -3.11 -1.57
N GLU A 49 1.04 -3.66 -1.54
CA GLU A 49 1.84 -3.76 -0.32
C GLU A 49 2.28 -2.37 0.17
N LEU A 50 2.69 -1.48 -0.73
CA LEU A 50 3.04 -0.11 -0.37
C LEU A 50 1.87 0.62 0.32
N ASP A 51 0.64 0.43 -0.16
CA ASP A 51 -0.54 1.02 0.46
C ASP A 51 -0.76 0.51 1.90
N LEU A 52 -0.51 -0.78 2.14
CA LEU A 52 -0.56 -1.34 3.50
C LEU A 52 0.53 -0.74 4.40
N GLU A 53 1.75 -0.56 3.89
CA GLU A 53 2.84 0.08 4.64
C GLU A 53 2.50 1.52 5.04
N VAL A 54 1.96 2.30 4.10
CA VAL A 54 1.55 3.69 4.34
C VAL A 54 0.48 3.75 5.43
N ASN A 55 -0.55 2.91 5.32
CA ASN A 55 -1.63 2.85 6.31
C ASN A 55 -1.10 2.47 7.71
N TYR A 56 -0.15 1.54 7.78
CA TYR A 56 0.50 1.17 9.03
C TYR A 56 1.27 2.33 9.67
N ILE A 57 2.07 3.06 8.88
CA ILE A 57 2.81 4.25 9.35
C ILE A 57 1.84 5.34 9.82
N LEU A 58 0.78 5.60 9.04
CA LEU A 58 -0.24 6.58 9.38
C LEU A 58 -0.96 6.24 10.69
N GLY A 59 -1.29 4.96 10.91
CA GLY A 59 -1.88 4.48 12.15
C GLY A 59 -0.98 4.75 13.36
N ARG A 60 0.32 4.45 13.26
CA ARG A 60 1.29 4.74 14.33
C ARG A 60 1.43 6.24 14.60
N ALA A 61 1.44 7.06 13.56
CA ALA A 61 1.51 8.51 13.71
C ALA A 61 0.29 9.06 14.45
N ARG A 62 -0.92 8.57 14.13
CA ARG A 62 -2.16 8.97 14.80
C ARG A 62 -2.16 8.65 16.29
N VAL A 63 -1.75 7.44 16.67
CA VAL A 63 -1.64 7.05 18.08
C VAL A 63 -0.65 7.96 18.81
N LYS A 64 0.49 8.28 18.17
CA LYS A 64 1.48 9.15 18.80
C LYS A 64 1.01 10.59 18.96
N LEU A 65 0.23 11.10 18.01
CA LEU A 65 -0.39 12.42 18.11
C LEU A 65 -1.41 12.47 19.25
N GLU A 66 -2.23 11.43 19.42
CA GLU A 66 -3.18 11.35 20.53
C GLU A 66 -2.46 11.38 21.91
N ASP A 67 -1.34 10.67 22.03
CA ASP A 67 -0.53 10.71 23.25
C ASP A 67 0.09 12.10 23.52
N LEU A 68 0.42 12.84 22.46
CA LEU A 68 0.95 14.21 22.58
C LEU A 68 -0.16 15.18 23.00
N ASP A 69 -1.36 15.05 22.44
CA ASP A 69 -2.52 15.87 22.81
C ASP A 69 -2.87 15.69 24.30
N ARG A 70 -2.86 14.45 24.80
CA ARG A 70 -3.09 14.16 26.23
C ARG A 70 -2.03 14.81 27.13
N GLN A 71 -0.76 14.81 26.71
CA GLN A 71 0.31 15.46 27.47
C GLN A 71 0.15 16.97 27.51
N ASP A 72 -0.24 17.58 26.40
CA ASP A 72 -0.45 19.02 26.34
C ASP A 72 -1.69 19.46 27.13
N GLU A 73 -2.75 18.63 27.18
CA GLU A 73 -3.89 18.85 28.07
C GLU A 73 -3.47 18.85 29.54
N ILE A 74 -2.67 17.86 29.96
CA ILE A 74 -2.16 17.78 31.34
C ILE A 74 -1.29 19.00 31.68
N LYS A 75 -0.40 19.42 30.77
CA LYS A 75 0.42 20.63 30.97
C LYS A 75 -0.45 21.87 31.11
N ARG A 76 -1.51 21.99 30.29
CA ARG A 76 -2.44 23.12 30.34
C ARG A 76 -3.13 23.20 31.69
N LEU A 77 -3.65 22.07 32.18
CA LEU A 77 -4.28 21.98 33.49
C LEU A 77 -3.30 22.34 34.62
N LEU A 78 -2.07 21.81 34.58
CA LEU A 78 -1.04 22.15 35.57
C LEU A 78 -0.70 23.65 35.59
N LEU A 79 -0.56 24.27 34.42
CA LEU A 79 -0.33 25.71 34.32
C LEU A 79 -1.52 26.51 34.83
N GLU A 80 -2.75 26.10 34.52
CA GLU A 80 -3.97 26.72 35.04
C GLU A 80 -4.00 26.68 36.58
N TYR A 81 -3.76 25.52 37.18
CA TYR A 81 -3.62 25.39 38.63
C TYR A 81 -2.51 26.28 39.18
N ALA A 82 -1.32 26.29 38.56
CA ALA A 82 -0.21 27.14 39.00
C ALA A 82 -0.58 28.64 38.97
N THR A 83 -1.30 29.10 37.94
CA THR A 83 -1.79 30.48 37.87
C THR A 83 -2.84 30.79 38.92
N LEU A 84 -3.76 29.87 39.20
CA LEU A 84 -4.76 30.02 40.26
C LEU A 84 -4.10 30.09 41.65
N PHE A 85 -3.11 29.23 41.93
CA PHE A 85 -2.36 29.29 43.19
C PHE A 85 -1.50 30.55 43.29
N GLY A 86 -0.90 31.01 42.20
CA GLY A 86 -0.11 32.26 42.16
C GLY A 86 -0.95 33.54 42.30
N THR A 87 -2.26 33.48 42.02
CA THR A 87 -3.18 34.63 42.11
C THR A 87 -4.11 34.58 43.33
N THR A 88 -4.41 33.38 43.84
CA THR A 88 -5.33 33.14 44.97
C THR A 88 -4.59 32.84 46.27
N GLY A 89 -3.27 32.61 46.23
CA GLY A 89 -2.42 32.50 47.40
C GLY A 89 -2.33 33.81 48.18
N THR A 90 -2.67 33.72 49.46
CA THR A 90 -2.37 34.62 50.59
C THR A 90 -0.90 35.02 50.69
#